data_AF-A0A255T6C3-F1
#
_entry.id   AF-A0A255T6C3-F1
#
_cell.length_a   1.000
_cell.length_b   1.000
_cell.length_c   1.000
_cell.angle_alpha   90.00
_cell.angle_beta   90.00
_cell.angle_gamma   90.00
#
_symmetry.space_group_name_H-M   'P 1'
#
loop_
_entity.id
_entity.type
_entity.pdbx_description
1 polymer ?
#
loop_
_entity_poly.entity_id
_entity_poly.type
_entity_poly.pdbx_seq_one_letter_code
_entity_poly.pdbx_strand_id
1 'polypeptide(L)'
;MNKDKYVFAQLVEFLDNNKFRHLVDKYDGNRYVKSFTCWNQLMALMFGQLCNRESLRDVVVALEARQSKCYHLGMGRNPIAKTTFVTANQNRDYRIFEDFAFFMMEQARKKRATGIFKLKGNVYAFDSTTIPLCLSVFWWAKFRKKKGGVKAHVLYDLESQVPAFFHITTASVHDSKAMKEIPYESGSYYVFDRGYNA
;
A
#
# COMPACT_ATOMS: atom_id res chain seq x y z
N MET A 1 -2.80 21.75 15.11
CA MET A 1 -3.31 20.40 15.45
C MET A 1 -4.75 20.57 15.91
N ASN A 2 -5.74 20.04 15.17
CA ASN A 2 -7.15 20.19 15.54
C ASN A 2 -7.40 19.53 16.91
N LYS A 3 -7.92 20.29 17.88
CA LYS A 3 -8.01 19.88 19.29
C LYS A 3 -8.94 18.69 19.54
N ASP A 4 -9.84 18.37 18.61
CA ASP A 4 -10.94 17.42 18.85
C ASP A 4 -10.95 16.18 17.93
N LYS A 5 -9.95 16.03 17.05
CA LYS A 5 -9.90 14.90 16.11
C LYS A 5 -8.67 14.03 16.33
N TYR A 6 -8.86 12.71 16.43
CA TYR A 6 -7.74 11.75 16.50
C TYR A 6 -6.81 11.89 15.30
N VAL A 7 -5.49 11.78 15.53
CA VAL A 7 -4.45 11.90 14.47
C VAL A 7 -4.74 10.96 13.31
N PHE A 8 -5.10 9.71 13.58
CA PHE A 8 -5.47 8.75 12.52
C PHE A 8 -6.63 9.26 11.67
N ALA A 9 -7.68 9.82 12.29
CA ALA A 9 -8.83 10.33 11.56
C ALA A 9 -8.52 11.63 10.78
N GLN A 10 -7.46 12.37 11.14
CA GLN A 10 -6.92 13.47 10.33
C GLN A 10 -6.14 12.93 9.12
N LEU A 11 -5.33 11.87 9.30
CA LEU A 11 -4.62 11.22 8.19
C LEU A 11 -5.59 10.65 7.14
N VAL A 12 -6.71 10.08 7.58
CA VAL A 12 -7.74 9.53 6.71
C VAL A 12 -8.46 10.60 5.88
N GLU A 13 -8.50 11.87 6.32
CA GLU A 13 -9.10 12.96 5.53
C GLU A 13 -8.35 13.24 4.22
N PHE A 14 -7.07 12.88 4.15
CA PHE A 14 -6.29 13.02 2.92
C PHE A 14 -6.62 11.96 1.88
N LEU A 15 -7.32 10.90 2.26
CA LEU A 15 -7.71 9.81 1.36
C LEU A 15 -9.02 10.16 0.66
N ASP A 16 -9.02 10.11 -0.67
CA ASP A 16 -10.21 10.37 -1.47
C ASP A 16 -11.21 9.19 -1.38
N ASN A 17 -12.17 9.31 -0.46
CA ASN A 17 -13.19 8.29 -0.24
C ASN A 17 -14.11 8.13 -1.47
N ASN A 18 -14.36 9.19 -2.24
CA ASN A 18 -15.21 9.10 -3.42
C ASN A 18 -14.53 8.28 -4.51
N LYS A 19 -13.23 8.54 -4.75
CA LYS A 19 -12.42 7.73 -5.66
C LYS A 19 -12.34 6.28 -5.19
N PHE A 20 -12.12 6.05 -3.90
CA PHE A 20 -12.06 4.69 -3.35
C PHE A 20 -13.38 3.94 -3.55
N ARG A 21 -14.52 4.57 -3.26
CA ARG A 21 -15.85 3.97 -3.48
C ARG A 21 -16.06 3.57 -4.94
N HIS A 22 -15.69 4.44 -5.87
CA HIS A 22 -15.78 4.12 -7.29
C HIS A 22 -14.93 2.89 -7.68
N LEU A 23 -13.73 2.75 -7.10
CA LEU A 23 -12.90 1.54 -7.29
C LEU A 23 -13.53 0.31 -6.66
N VAL A 24 -14.12 0.43 -5.47
CA VAL A 24 -14.85 -0.67 -4.83
C VAL A 24 -16.01 -1.13 -5.71
N ASP A 25 -16.76 -0.21 -6.29
CA ASP A 25 -17.89 -0.53 -7.18
C ASP A 25 -17.40 -1.17 -8.50
N LYS A 26 -16.31 -0.65 -9.09
CA LYS A 26 -15.67 -1.18 -10.31
C LYS A 26 -15.30 -2.67 -10.18
N TYR A 27 -14.85 -3.08 -8.99
CA TYR A 27 -14.40 -4.46 -8.71
C TYR A 27 -15.39 -5.27 -7.87
N ASP A 28 -16.61 -4.76 -7.65
CA ASP A 28 -17.65 -5.41 -6.83
C ASP A 28 -17.14 -5.82 -5.42
N GLY A 29 -16.24 -5.02 -4.84
CA GLY A 29 -15.48 -5.39 -3.63
C GLY A 29 -16.31 -5.53 -2.36
N ASN A 30 -17.48 -4.88 -2.34
CA ASN A 30 -18.45 -4.95 -1.24
C ASN A 30 -19.63 -5.90 -1.52
N ARG A 31 -19.57 -6.74 -2.56
CA ARG A 31 -20.62 -7.73 -2.84
C ARG A 31 -20.89 -8.59 -1.61
N TYR A 32 -22.16 -8.67 -1.21
CA TYR A 32 -22.63 -9.43 -0.04
C TYR A 32 -22.04 -9.01 1.32
N VAL A 33 -21.35 -7.86 1.40
CA VAL A 33 -20.76 -7.39 2.66
C VAL A 33 -21.83 -6.77 3.54
N LYS A 34 -21.94 -7.25 4.79
CA LYS A 34 -22.93 -6.74 5.77
C LYS A 34 -22.41 -5.62 6.66
N SER A 35 -21.14 -5.67 7.09
CA SER A 35 -20.63 -4.76 8.12
C SER A 35 -19.16 -4.35 7.95
N PHE A 36 -18.29 -5.24 7.49
CA PHE A 36 -16.87 -4.96 7.32
C PHE A 36 -16.54 -4.58 5.88
N THR A 37 -16.76 -3.34 5.45
CA THR A 37 -16.55 -2.89 4.06
C THR A 37 -15.08 -2.88 3.63
N CYS A 38 -14.80 -2.73 2.34
CA CYS A 38 -13.44 -2.47 1.83
C CYS A 38 -12.80 -1.23 2.47
N TRP A 39 -13.60 -0.20 2.81
CA TRP A 39 -13.11 0.96 3.53
C TRP A 39 -12.65 0.59 4.94
N ASN A 40 -13.45 -0.17 5.67
CA ASN A 40 -13.07 -0.64 7.02
C ASN A 40 -11.80 -1.50 6.98
N GLN A 41 -11.64 -2.32 5.94
CA GLN A 41 -10.42 -3.09 5.71
C GLN A 41 -9.20 -2.21 5.45
N LEU A 42 -9.33 -1.19 4.57
CA LEU A 42 -8.25 -0.22 4.33
C LEU A 42 -7.83 0.45 5.64
N MET A 43 -8.79 0.93 6.43
CA MET A 43 -8.51 1.59 7.71
C MET A 43 -7.82 0.64 8.70
N ALA A 44 -8.29 -0.60 8.82
CA ALA A 44 -7.68 -1.59 9.71
C ALA A 44 -6.23 -1.91 9.30
N LEU A 45 -5.96 -2.07 8.01
CA LEU A 45 -4.61 -2.31 7.48
C LEU A 45 -3.70 -1.11 7.72
N MET A 46 -4.16 0.12 7.41
CA MET A 46 -3.40 1.34 7.66
C MET A 46 -3.10 1.55 9.14
N PHE A 47 -4.07 1.29 10.02
CA PHE A 47 -3.87 1.36 11.47
C PHE A 47 -2.83 0.34 11.93
N GLY A 48 -2.89 -0.88 11.42
CA GLY A 48 -1.89 -1.91 11.69
C GLY A 48 -0.48 -1.46 11.33
N GLN A 49 -0.31 -0.90 10.13
CA GLN A 49 0.99 -0.39 9.65
C GLN A 49 1.49 0.79 10.50
N LEU A 50 0.66 1.81 10.71
CA LEU A 50 1.03 3.02 11.46
C LEU A 50 1.30 2.74 12.95
N CYS A 51 0.64 1.73 13.52
CA CYS A 51 0.88 1.30 14.89
C CYS A 51 1.95 0.21 15.00
N ASN A 52 2.62 -0.15 13.90
CA ASN A 52 3.61 -1.23 13.85
C ASN A 52 3.12 -2.54 14.49
N ARG A 53 1.91 -2.99 14.12
CA ARG A 53 1.34 -4.25 14.60
C ARG A 53 1.92 -5.42 13.79
N GLU A 54 2.39 -6.45 14.48
CA GLU A 54 3.13 -7.56 13.87
C GLU A 54 2.23 -8.66 13.28
N SER A 55 0.95 -8.71 13.68
CA SER A 55 0.01 -9.72 13.19
C SER A 55 -1.42 -9.21 13.05
N LEU A 56 -2.22 -9.89 12.23
CA LEU A 56 -3.67 -9.63 12.12
C LEU A 56 -4.37 -9.74 13.47
N ARG A 57 -3.92 -10.66 14.34
CA ARG A 57 -4.48 -10.79 15.69
C ARG A 57 -4.19 -9.55 16.52
N ASP A 58 -2.97 -9.02 16.46
CA ASP A 58 -2.61 -7.81 17.21
C ASP A 58 -3.35 -6.58 16.72
N VAL A 59 -3.63 -6.48 15.42
CA VAL A 59 -4.49 -5.43 14.86
C VAL A 59 -5.89 -5.52 15.44
N VAL A 60 -6.50 -6.70 15.42
CA VAL A 60 -7.87 -6.90 15.93
C VAL A 60 -7.95 -6.57 17.42
N VAL A 61 -7.05 -7.11 18.25
CA VAL A 61 -7.02 -6.84 19.70
C VAL A 61 -6.82 -5.35 19.97
N ALA A 62 -5.92 -4.68 19.22
CA ALA A 62 -5.67 -3.26 19.38
C ALA A 62 -6.88 -2.37 19.00
N LEU A 63 -7.69 -2.81 18.03
CA LEU A 63 -8.91 -2.13 17.62
C LEU A 63 -10.06 -2.41 18.60
N GLU A 64 -10.19 -3.64 19.10
CA GLU A 64 -11.17 -4.02 20.13
C GLU A 64 -10.96 -3.22 21.43
N ALA A 65 -9.71 -3.11 21.89
CA ALA A 65 -9.38 -2.30 23.07
C ALA A 65 -9.73 -0.81 22.91
N ARG A 66 -9.93 -0.34 21.68
CA ARG A 66 -10.27 1.06 21.34
C ARG A 66 -11.65 1.16 20.67
N GLN A 67 -12.52 0.17 20.84
CA GLN A 67 -13.79 0.08 20.13
C GLN A 67 -14.66 1.34 20.27
N SER A 68 -14.71 1.94 21.46
CA SER A 68 -15.45 3.18 21.72
C SER A 68 -15.00 4.35 20.84
N LYS A 69 -13.76 4.30 20.34
CA LYS A 69 -13.16 5.32 19.47
C LYS A 69 -13.19 4.94 17.99
N CYS A 70 -13.37 3.67 17.64
CA CYS A 70 -13.34 3.18 16.25
C CYS A 70 -14.32 3.89 15.31
N TYR A 71 -15.48 4.33 15.82
CA TYR A 71 -16.41 5.14 15.06
C TYR A 71 -15.78 6.47 14.61
N HIS A 72 -15.12 7.17 15.53
CA HIS A 72 -14.42 8.42 15.27
C HIS A 72 -13.14 8.23 14.44
N LEU A 73 -12.63 6.99 14.36
CA LEU A 73 -11.50 6.61 13.51
C LEU A 73 -11.93 6.22 12.07
N GLY A 74 -13.23 6.24 11.76
CA GLY A 74 -13.74 5.90 10.43
C GLY A 74 -13.85 4.39 10.16
N MET A 75 -13.79 3.55 11.20
CA MET A 75 -13.84 2.08 11.09
C MET A 75 -15.21 1.48 11.47
N GLY A 76 -16.16 2.32 11.87
CA GLY A 76 -17.48 1.90 12.35
C GLY A 76 -17.51 1.51 13.84
N ARG A 77 -18.68 1.08 14.32
CA ARG A 77 -18.93 0.75 15.74
C ARG A 77 -18.74 -0.73 16.08
N ASN A 78 -18.80 -1.59 15.06
CA ASN A 78 -18.78 -3.03 15.26
C ASN A 78 -17.33 -3.53 15.43
N PRO A 79 -17.07 -4.43 16.37
CA PRO A 79 -15.79 -5.13 16.44
C PRO A 79 -15.49 -5.85 15.13
N ILE A 80 -14.22 -5.92 14.78
CA ILE A 80 -13.76 -6.65 13.59
C ILE A 80 -13.41 -8.06 14.04
N ALA A 81 -14.27 -9.04 13.75
CA ALA A 81 -13.92 -10.43 13.99
C ALA A 81 -12.69 -10.82 13.16
N LYS A 82 -11.71 -11.49 13.78
CA LYS A 82 -10.48 -11.95 13.11
C LYS A 82 -10.77 -12.78 11.86
N THR A 83 -11.75 -13.67 11.94
CA THR A 83 -12.18 -14.52 10.81
C THR A 83 -12.67 -13.66 9.65
N THR A 84 -13.53 -12.68 9.90
CA THR A 84 -14.00 -11.72 8.89
C THR A 84 -12.85 -10.96 8.24
N PHE A 85 -11.85 -10.51 9.03
CA PHE A 85 -10.70 -9.81 8.49
C PHE A 85 -9.83 -10.70 7.60
N VAL A 86 -9.55 -11.94 8.03
CA VAL A 86 -8.81 -12.92 7.22
C VAL A 86 -9.55 -13.23 5.92
N THR A 87 -10.84 -13.53 5.99
CA THR A 87 -11.67 -13.81 4.81
C THR A 87 -11.71 -12.64 3.84
N ALA A 88 -11.78 -11.39 4.34
CA ALA A 88 -11.73 -10.21 3.50
C ALA A 88 -10.38 -10.04 2.79
N ASN A 89 -9.26 -10.26 3.49
CA ASN A 89 -7.91 -10.19 2.90
C ASN A 89 -7.67 -11.29 1.85
N GLN A 90 -8.31 -12.44 2.00
CA GLN A 90 -8.12 -13.56 1.08
C GLN A 90 -8.97 -13.44 -0.20
N ASN A 91 -10.19 -12.92 -0.10
CA ASN A 91 -11.19 -13.03 -1.18
C ASN A 91 -11.47 -11.74 -1.93
N ARG A 92 -11.10 -10.57 -1.39
CA ARG A 92 -11.34 -9.30 -2.09
C ARG A 92 -10.29 -9.08 -3.16
N ASP A 93 -10.73 -8.50 -4.26
CA ASP A 93 -9.84 -8.12 -5.35
C ASP A 93 -8.84 -7.07 -4.85
N TYR A 94 -7.55 -7.43 -4.88
CA TYR A 94 -6.47 -6.56 -4.43
C TYR A 94 -6.35 -5.30 -5.28
N ARG A 95 -6.83 -5.34 -6.54
CA ARG A 95 -6.77 -4.21 -7.48
C ARG A 95 -7.52 -2.98 -7.00
N ILE A 96 -8.49 -3.14 -6.10
CA ILE A 96 -9.16 -2.03 -5.41
C ILE A 96 -8.12 -1.17 -4.66
N PHE A 97 -7.24 -1.82 -3.92
CA PHE A 97 -6.23 -1.17 -3.08
C PHE A 97 -5.03 -0.72 -3.91
N GLU A 98 -4.65 -1.48 -4.92
CA GLU A 98 -3.58 -1.15 -5.86
C GLU A 98 -3.92 0.09 -6.71
N ASP A 99 -5.06 0.10 -7.40
CA ASP A 99 -5.51 1.26 -8.18
C ASP A 99 -5.63 2.51 -7.29
N PHE A 100 -6.08 2.34 -6.05
CA PHE A 100 -6.16 3.44 -5.09
C PHE A 100 -4.79 3.92 -4.65
N ALA A 101 -3.82 3.03 -4.42
CA ALA A 101 -2.45 3.38 -4.09
C ALA A 101 -1.80 4.20 -5.22
N PHE A 102 -1.94 3.76 -6.48
CA PHE A 102 -1.45 4.52 -7.63
C PHE A 102 -2.10 5.91 -7.73
N PHE A 103 -3.42 5.99 -7.54
CA PHE A 103 -4.11 7.28 -7.49
C PHE A 103 -3.56 8.18 -6.37
N MET A 104 -3.40 7.65 -5.15
CA MET A 104 -2.88 8.43 -4.02
C MET A 104 -1.42 8.86 -4.22
N MET A 105 -0.59 8.03 -4.88
CA MET A 105 0.77 8.39 -5.28
C MET A 105 0.76 9.57 -6.25
N GLU A 106 -0.07 9.54 -7.28
CA GLU A 106 -0.21 10.65 -8.23
C GLU A 106 -0.65 11.95 -7.54
N GLN A 107 -1.62 11.87 -6.62
CA GLN A 107 -2.08 13.02 -5.85
C GLN A 107 -0.97 13.58 -4.94
N ALA A 108 -0.18 12.70 -4.32
CA ALA A 108 0.94 13.10 -3.49
C ALA A 108 2.05 13.79 -4.32
N ARG A 109 2.37 13.24 -5.50
CA ARG A 109 3.34 13.82 -6.43
C ARG A 109 2.94 15.23 -6.85
N LYS A 110 1.69 15.43 -7.28
CA LYS A 110 1.18 16.75 -7.68
C LYS A 110 1.25 17.78 -6.55
N LYS A 111 0.94 17.38 -5.31
CA LYS A 111 0.97 18.28 -4.14
C LYS A 111 2.38 18.58 -3.63
N ARG A 112 3.34 17.69 -3.89
CA ARG A 112 4.74 17.83 -3.46
C ARG A 112 5.69 18.17 -4.59
N ALA A 113 5.19 18.56 -5.77
CA ALA A 113 6.03 18.92 -6.90
C ALA A 113 6.96 20.07 -6.49
N THR A 114 8.25 19.76 -6.35
CA THR A 114 9.30 20.73 -6.03
C THR A 114 10.44 20.61 -7.01
N GLY A 115 10.91 21.73 -7.55
CA GLY A 115 12.03 21.75 -8.49
C GLY A 115 13.37 21.69 -7.77
N ILE A 116 13.73 20.53 -7.20
CA ILE A 116 14.97 20.34 -6.44
C ILE A 116 16.17 20.41 -7.38
N PHE A 117 16.19 19.58 -8.42
CA PHE A 117 17.32 19.47 -9.35
C PHE A 117 17.25 20.51 -10.48
N LYS A 118 16.07 21.09 -10.73
CA LYS A 118 15.81 22.08 -11.80
C LYS A 118 16.25 21.60 -13.18
N LEU A 119 16.17 20.29 -13.40
CA LEU A 119 16.38 19.69 -14.72
C LEU A 119 15.09 19.83 -15.54
N LYS A 120 15.20 19.79 -16.87
CA LYS A 120 14.04 19.79 -17.76
C LYS A 120 13.44 18.38 -17.81
N GLY A 121 12.82 17.92 -16.72
CA GLY A 121 12.19 16.61 -16.59
C GLY A 121 12.25 16.06 -15.17
N ASN A 122 11.51 14.98 -14.90
CA ASN A 122 11.48 14.34 -13.58
C ASN A 122 12.77 13.55 -13.32
N VAL A 123 13.17 13.43 -12.05
CA VAL A 123 14.33 12.61 -11.65
C VAL A 123 13.83 11.47 -10.77
N TYR A 124 14.05 10.25 -11.21
CA TYR A 124 13.60 9.04 -10.52
C TYR A 124 14.78 8.22 -10.01
N ALA A 125 14.62 7.63 -8.82
CA ALA A 125 15.47 6.56 -8.33
C ALA A 125 14.67 5.25 -8.36
N PHE A 126 15.25 4.19 -8.93
CA PHE A 126 14.63 2.87 -8.91
C PHE A 126 15.44 1.93 -8.05
N ASP A 127 14.77 1.33 -7.07
CA ASP A 127 15.37 0.28 -6.25
C ASP A 127 14.31 -0.73 -5.78
N SER A 128 14.77 -1.85 -5.24
CA SER A 128 13.90 -2.90 -4.73
C SER A 128 14.20 -3.21 -3.26
N THR A 129 13.15 -3.57 -2.52
CA THR A 129 13.29 -4.11 -1.17
C THR A 129 12.73 -5.52 -1.10
N THR A 130 13.46 -6.43 -0.45
CA THR A 130 13.02 -7.82 -0.27
C THR A 130 12.25 -7.97 1.04
N ILE A 131 11.00 -8.40 0.95
CA ILE A 131 10.15 -8.70 2.10
C ILE A 131 10.20 -10.22 2.35
N PRO A 132 10.77 -10.67 3.48
CA PRO A 132 10.86 -12.09 3.79
C PRO A 132 9.47 -12.65 4.11
N LEU A 133 9.18 -13.84 3.58
CA LEU A 133 7.91 -14.54 3.82
C LEU A 133 8.18 -15.95 4.34
N CYS A 134 7.28 -16.43 5.20
CA CYS A 134 7.29 -17.81 5.65
C CYS A 134 6.89 -18.74 4.50
N LEU A 135 7.83 -19.55 4.00
CA LEU A 135 7.61 -20.39 2.82
C LEU A 135 6.52 -21.45 3.03
N SER A 136 6.27 -21.90 4.27
CA SER A 136 5.18 -22.85 4.55
C SER A 136 3.80 -22.23 4.40
N VAL A 137 3.68 -20.90 4.56
CA VAL A 137 2.43 -20.16 4.39
C VAL A 137 2.31 -19.63 2.97
N PHE A 138 3.41 -19.09 2.42
CA PHE A 138 3.48 -18.49 1.08
C PHE A 138 4.32 -19.37 0.15
N TRP A 139 3.83 -20.58 -0.13
CA TRP A 139 4.56 -21.58 -0.93
C TRP A 139 4.87 -21.10 -2.36
N TRP A 140 4.05 -20.21 -2.92
CA TRP A 140 4.24 -19.61 -4.23
C TRP A 140 5.40 -18.60 -4.27
N ALA A 141 5.77 -17.99 -3.14
CA ALA A 141 6.79 -16.94 -3.05
C ALA A 141 8.20 -17.51 -2.85
N LYS A 142 8.57 -18.57 -3.57
CA LYS A 142 9.85 -19.27 -3.35
C LYS A 142 11.05 -18.44 -3.81
N PHE A 143 12.00 -18.20 -2.89
CA PHE A 143 13.26 -17.51 -3.17
C PHE A 143 14.47 -18.45 -3.15
N ARG A 144 14.59 -19.27 -2.10
CA ARG A 144 15.64 -20.31 -1.94
C ARG A 144 15.05 -21.58 -1.34
N LYS A 145 15.86 -22.62 -1.15
CA LYS A 145 15.42 -23.93 -0.60
C LYS A 145 14.54 -23.82 0.66
N LYS A 146 14.89 -22.93 1.60
CA LYS A 146 14.17 -22.74 2.88
C LYS A 146 13.66 -21.31 3.11
N LYS A 147 13.70 -20.45 2.09
CA LYS A 147 13.33 -19.03 2.23
C LYS A 147 12.29 -18.66 1.19
N GLY A 148 11.17 -18.09 1.66
CA GLY A 148 10.18 -17.42 0.83
C GLY A 148 10.40 -15.90 0.90
N GLY A 149 9.92 -15.19 -0.10
CA GLY A 149 9.96 -13.74 -0.12
C GLY A 149 9.42 -13.15 -1.41
N VAL A 150 9.03 -11.89 -1.32
CA VAL A 150 8.68 -11.05 -2.47
C VAL A 150 9.63 -9.85 -2.51
N LYS A 151 9.74 -9.23 -3.67
CA LYS A 151 10.41 -7.96 -3.85
C LYS A 151 9.38 -6.91 -4.20
N ALA A 152 9.44 -5.77 -3.53
CA ALA A 152 8.74 -4.57 -3.93
C ALA A 152 9.75 -3.69 -4.67
N HIS A 153 9.62 -3.59 -5.98
CA HIS A 153 10.37 -2.69 -6.84
C HIS A 153 9.66 -1.34 -6.82
N VAL A 154 10.37 -0.27 -6.49
CA VAL A 154 9.77 1.05 -6.30
C VAL A 154 10.52 2.06 -7.16
N LEU A 155 9.76 2.78 -7.98
CA LEU A 155 10.23 4.00 -8.63
C LEU A 155 9.91 5.17 -7.71
N TYR A 156 10.93 5.82 -7.18
CA TYR A 156 10.82 6.94 -6.28
C TYR A 156 11.11 8.23 -7.03
N ASP A 157 10.16 9.16 -7.02
CA ASP A 157 10.32 10.51 -7.57
C ASP A 157 11.14 11.34 -6.59
N LEU A 158 12.38 11.66 -6.97
CA LEU A 158 13.31 12.39 -6.12
C LEU A 158 12.94 13.87 -5.99
N GLU A 159 12.24 14.43 -6.97
CA GLU A 159 11.79 15.83 -6.95
C GLU A 159 10.61 16.02 -6.00
N SER A 160 9.61 15.14 -6.06
CA SER A 160 8.46 15.20 -5.16
C SER A 160 8.64 14.40 -3.86
N GLN A 161 9.74 13.66 -3.76
CA GLN A 161 10.11 12.79 -2.62
C GLN A 161 8.99 11.82 -2.23
N VAL A 162 8.33 11.22 -3.21
CA VAL A 162 7.30 10.20 -3.00
C VAL A 162 7.43 9.09 -4.05
N PRO A 163 6.92 7.88 -3.77
CA PRO A 163 6.83 6.84 -4.79
C PRO A 163 5.96 7.29 -5.98
N ALA A 164 6.41 7.00 -7.19
CA ALA A 164 5.67 7.20 -8.43
C ALA A 164 5.09 5.90 -8.99
N PHE A 165 5.75 4.78 -8.72
CA PHE A 165 5.33 3.47 -9.20
C PHE A 165 5.87 2.38 -8.27
N PHE A 166 5.16 1.26 -8.20
CA PHE A 166 5.67 0.05 -7.58
C PHE A 166 5.25 -1.19 -8.38
N HIS A 167 6.06 -2.23 -8.29
CA HIS A 167 5.76 -3.54 -8.86
C HIS A 167 6.22 -4.64 -7.90
N ILE A 168 5.41 -5.68 -7.71
CA ILE A 168 5.73 -6.77 -6.79
C ILE A 168 6.04 -8.04 -7.58
N THR A 169 7.20 -8.63 -7.32
CA THR A 169 7.58 -9.93 -7.88
C THR A 169 7.94 -10.92 -6.77
N THR A 170 8.06 -12.20 -7.10
CA THR A 170 8.75 -13.13 -6.21
C THR A 170 10.22 -12.70 -6.04
N ALA A 171 10.81 -12.95 -4.87
CA ALA A 171 12.17 -12.47 -4.58
C ALA A 171 13.26 -13.17 -5.42
N SER A 172 12.94 -14.27 -6.11
CA SER A 172 13.84 -14.96 -7.03
C SER A 172 14.02 -14.23 -8.36
N VAL A 173 13.15 -13.26 -8.68
CA VAL A 173 13.30 -12.42 -9.87
C VAL A 173 14.45 -11.45 -9.67
N HIS A 174 15.33 -11.36 -10.68
CA HIS A 174 16.40 -10.38 -10.73
C HIS A 174 15.84 -8.97 -10.96
N ASP A 175 16.42 -7.98 -10.30
CA ASP A 175 15.87 -6.61 -10.28
C ASP A 175 15.91 -5.94 -11.65
N SER A 176 16.92 -6.26 -12.48
CA SER A 176 16.99 -5.79 -13.88
C SER A 176 15.80 -6.23 -14.73
N LYS A 177 15.11 -7.33 -14.38
CA LYS A 177 13.90 -7.76 -15.11
C LYS A 177 12.71 -6.84 -14.85
N ALA A 178 12.61 -6.28 -13.65
CA ALA A 178 11.51 -5.37 -13.28
C ALA A 178 11.62 -4.01 -13.99
N MET A 179 12.79 -3.67 -14.54
CA MET A 179 12.99 -2.43 -15.30
C MET A 179 12.08 -2.30 -16.53
N LYS A 180 11.61 -3.43 -17.09
CA LYS A 180 10.70 -3.45 -18.25
C LYS A 180 9.29 -3.01 -17.90
N GLU A 181 8.91 -3.13 -16.63
CA GLU A 181 7.59 -2.75 -16.13
C GLU A 181 7.52 -1.26 -15.77
N ILE A 182 8.66 -0.55 -15.77
CA ILE A 182 8.72 0.87 -15.44
C ILE A 182 8.00 1.68 -16.53
N PRO A 183 7.03 2.55 -16.18
CA PRO A 183 6.42 3.48 -17.11
C PRO A 183 7.40 4.62 -17.42
N TYR A 184 8.26 4.45 -18.43
CA TYR A 184 9.25 5.46 -18.81
C TYR A 184 8.59 6.72 -19.39
N GLU A 185 8.99 7.87 -18.86
CA GLU A 185 8.54 9.19 -19.28
C GLU A 185 9.65 9.85 -20.12
N SER A 186 9.27 10.36 -21.29
CA SER A 186 10.21 11.07 -22.17
C SER A 186 10.78 12.32 -21.48
N GLY A 187 12.08 12.55 -21.64
CA GLY A 187 12.78 13.68 -21.01
C GLY A 187 13.06 13.52 -19.52
N SER A 188 12.72 12.38 -18.91
CA SER A 188 13.01 12.11 -17.50
C SER A 188 14.33 11.36 -17.31
N TYR A 189 14.89 11.48 -16.10
CA TYR A 189 16.15 10.88 -15.70
C TYR A 189 15.90 9.74 -14.73
N TYR A 190 16.56 8.61 -14.94
CA TYR A 190 16.41 7.41 -14.12
C TYR A 190 17.76 7.00 -13.54
N VAL A 191 17.82 6.96 -12.21
CA VAL A 191 19.00 6.56 -11.44
C VAL A 191 18.80 5.13 -10.98
N PHE A 192 19.76 4.28 -11.32
CA PHE A 192 19.80 2.88 -10.95
C PHE A 192 21.12 2.57 -10.25
N ASP A 193 21.13 1.60 -9.34
CA ASP A 193 22.37 1.03 -8.84
C ASP A 193 23.07 0.19 -9.93
N ARG A 194 24.38 -0.05 -9.77
CA ARG A 194 25.20 -0.84 -10.69
C ARG A 194 24.65 -2.25 -10.91
N GLY A 195 23.97 -2.84 -9.92
CA GLY A 195 23.36 -4.16 -10.01
C GLY A 195 22.29 -4.32 -11.09
N TYR A 196 21.77 -3.20 -11.62
CA TYR A 196 20.74 -3.19 -12.68
C TYR A 196 21.33 -3.24 -14.10
N ASN A 197 22.65 -3.11 -14.25
CA ASN A 197 23.35 -3.18 -15.54
C ASN A 197 23.78 -4.61 -15.94
N ALA A 198 23.29 -5.63 -15.23
CA ALA A 198 23.67 -7.03 -15.42
C ALA A 198 22.80 -7.77 -16.43
#